data_AF-A0A2N9JLY5-F1
#
_entry.id   AF-A0A2N9JLY5-F1
#
_cell.length_a   1.000
_cell.length_b   1.000
_cell.length_c   1.000
_cell.angle_alpha   90.00
_cell.angle_beta   90.00
_cell.angle_gamma   90.00
#
_symmetry.space_group_name_H-M   'P 1'
#
loop_
_entity.id
_entity.type
_entity.pdbx_description
1 polymer ?
#
loop_
_entity_poly.entity_id
_entity_poly.type
_entity_poly.pdbx_seq_one_letter_code
_entity_poly.pdbx_strand_id
1 'polypeptide(L)'
;MWTNLLNPKIGAFYLATIPQFVPAGVSPLGMGLLLAGVHDLLAVAWFALIIAGASYARRWLANARALRVVDRVAGVTLVGFGVKLALPGH
;
A
#
# COMPACT_ATOMS: atom_id res chain seq x y z
N MET A 1 -13.45 7.99 -1.08
CA MET A 1 -13.04 9.31 -0.55
C MET A 1 -14.03 9.91 0.46
N TRP A 2 -15.34 9.60 0.39
CA TRP A 2 -16.34 10.05 1.38
C TRP A 2 -16.42 9.22 2.68
N THR A 3 -16.07 7.94 2.62
CA THR A 3 -16.08 7.02 3.78
C THR A 3 -15.10 7.42 4.88
N ASN A 4 -14.07 8.21 4.56
CA ASN A 4 -13.08 8.68 5.54
C ASN A 4 -13.57 9.90 6.35
N LEU A 5 -14.41 10.75 5.75
CA LEU A 5 -14.94 11.97 6.38
C LEU A 5 -15.96 11.66 7.50
N LEU A 6 -16.72 10.58 7.36
CA LEU A 6 -17.74 10.15 8.33
C LEU A 6 -17.20 9.13 9.36
N ASN A 7 -15.93 8.75 9.28
CA ASN A 7 -15.34 7.85 10.25
C ASN A 7 -14.79 8.68 11.43
N PRO A 8 -15.45 8.70 12.60
CA PRO A 8 -15.02 9.52 13.73
C PRO A 8 -13.61 9.15 14.21
N LYS A 9 -13.10 7.94 13.90
CA LYS A 9 -11.71 7.57 14.20
C LYS A 9 -10.70 8.37 13.38
N ILE A 10 -10.99 8.67 12.12
CA ILE A 10 -10.07 9.45 11.28
C ILE A 10 -10.07 10.91 11.72
N GLY A 11 -11.24 11.48 12.01
CA GLY A 11 -11.35 12.84 12.55
C GLY A 11 -10.63 13.02 13.90
N ALA A 12 -10.84 12.09 14.84
CA ALA A 12 -10.15 12.09 16.13
C ALA A 12 -8.63 11.89 15.99
N PHE A 13 -8.19 11.02 15.07
CA PHE A 13 -6.78 10.86 14.75
C PHE A 13 -6.17 12.18 14.24
N TYR A 14 -6.81 12.87 13.30
CA TYR A 14 -6.32 14.17 12.83
C TYR A 14 -6.28 15.22 13.94
N LEU A 15 -7.32 15.33 14.76
CA LEU A 15 -7.36 16.29 15.87
C LEU A 15 -6.29 16.04 16.94
N ALA A 16 -5.96 14.78 17.23
CA ALA A 16 -4.90 14.43 18.18
C ALA A 16 -3.49 14.60 17.56
N THR A 17 -3.37 14.36 16.26
CA THR A 17 -2.06 14.22 15.60
C THR A 17 -1.57 15.51 14.95
N ILE A 18 -2.46 16.38 14.47
CA ILE A 18 -2.11 17.67 13.83
C ILE A 18 -1.45 18.66 14.81
N PRO A 19 -1.98 18.93 16.03
CA PRO A 19 -1.44 20.01 16.87
C PRO A 19 0.00 19.78 17.34
N GLN A 20 0.44 18.52 17.45
CA GLN A 20 1.83 18.19 17.81
C GLN A 20 2.85 18.44 16.67
N PHE A 21 2.39 18.63 15.43
CA PHE A 21 3.24 18.95 14.28
C PHE A 21 3.16 20.42 13.84
N VAL A 22 2.38 21.26 14.53
CA VAL A 22 2.30 22.70 14.25
C VAL A 22 3.11 23.45 15.32
N PRO A 23 4.28 24.03 14.97
CA PRO A 23 5.06 24.84 15.90
C PRO A 23 4.25 26.07 16.32
N ALA A 24 4.33 26.42 17.61
CA ALA A 24 3.68 27.63 18.12
C ALA A 24 4.19 28.87 17.36
N GLY A 25 3.28 29.62 16.75
CA GLY A 25 3.59 30.83 15.97
C GLY A 25 3.56 30.68 14.44
N VAL A 26 3.29 29.48 13.90
CA VAL A 26 3.17 29.25 12.45
C VAL A 26 1.70 29.09 12.05
N SER A 27 1.31 29.63 10.89
CA SER A 27 -0.07 29.52 10.38
C SER A 27 -0.46 28.04 10.21
N PRO A 28 -1.50 27.53 10.92
CA PRO A 28 -1.93 26.14 10.82
C PRO A 28 -2.35 25.75 9.39
N LEU A 29 -2.91 26.69 8.63
CA LEU A 29 -3.28 26.48 7.23
C LEU A 29 -2.04 26.29 6.34
N GLY A 30 -1.01 27.12 6.52
CA GLY A 30 0.23 27.01 5.74
C GLY A 30 0.96 25.69 5.99
N MET A 31 1.05 25.28 7.25
CA MET A 31 1.65 23.99 7.63
C MET A 31 0.80 22.81 7.13
N GLY A 32 -0.53 22.90 7.22
CA GLY A 32 -1.44 21.88 6.70
C GLY A 32 -1.31 21.68 5.19
N LEU A 33 -1.24 22.77 4.42
CA LEU A 33 -1.04 22.72 2.97
C LEU A 33 0.34 22.14 2.60
N LEU A 34 1.39 22.49 3.34
CA LEU A 34 2.73 21.95 3.11
C LEU A 34 2.79 20.44 3.37
N LEU A 35 2.23 19.99 4.50
CA LEU A 35 2.17 18.55 4.83
C LEU A 35 1.32 17.78 3.82
N ALA A 36 0.18 18.32 3.39
CA ALA A 36 -0.65 17.74 2.34
C ALA A 36 0.12 17.63 1.01
N GLY A 37 0.83 18.69 0.61
CA GLY A 37 1.66 18.68 -0.60
C GLY A 37 2.78 17.64 -0.56
N VAL A 38 3.49 17.52 0.58
CA VAL A 38 4.52 16.47 0.76
C VAL A 38 3.91 15.07 0.67
N HIS A 39 2.74 14.87 1.29
CA HIS A 39 2.03 13.60 1.23
C HIS A 39 1.63 13.23 -0.20
N ASP A 40 1.05 14.17 -0.94
CA ASP A 40 0.65 13.95 -2.33
C ASP A 40 1.85 13.65 -3.23
N LEU A 41 2.97 14.35 -3.06
CA LEU A 41 4.21 14.06 -3.79
C LEU A 41 4.73 12.65 -3.50
N LEU A 42 4.71 12.23 -2.23
CA LEU A 42 5.11 10.89 -1.83
C LEU A 42 4.18 9.83 -2.42
N ALA A 43 2.87 10.07 -2.40
CA ALA A 43 1.88 9.18 -3.00
C ALA A 43 2.09 9.03 -4.51
N VAL A 44 2.30 10.14 -5.22
CA VAL A 44 2.61 10.14 -6.67
C VAL A 44 3.90 9.38 -6.95
N ALA A 45 4.98 9.63 -6.20
CA ALA A 45 6.24 8.90 -6.36
C ALA A 45 6.06 7.40 -6.11
N TRP A 46 5.30 7.04 -5.07
CA TRP A 46 5.01 5.65 -4.74
C TRP A 46 4.21 4.94 -5.84
N PHE A 47 3.15 5.57 -6.35
CA PHE A 47 2.37 5.01 -7.45
C PHE A 47 3.19 4.91 -8.73
N ALA A 48 4.03 5.90 -9.04
CA ALA A 48 4.93 5.85 -10.19
C ALA A 48 5.90 4.67 -10.08
N LEU A 49 6.47 4.41 -8.90
CA LEU A 49 7.32 3.25 -8.64
C LEU A 49 6.56 1.93 -8.84
N ILE A 50 5.33 1.82 -8.33
CA ILE A 50 4.49 0.64 -8.54
C ILE A 50 4.20 0.43 -10.02
N ILE A 51 3.82 1.48 -10.75
CA ILE A 51 3.51 1.40 -12.19
C ILE A 51 4.75 0.99 -12.98
N ALA A 52 5.91 1.59 -12.69
CA ALA A 52 7.17 1.24 -13.33
C ALA A 52 7.56 -0.21 -13.04
N GLY A 53 7.45 -0.64 -11.78
CA GLY A 53 7.70 -2.02 -11.34
C GLY A 53 6.75 -3.01 -12.00
N ALA A 54 5.46 -2.70 -12.08
CA ALA A 54 4.46 -3.52 -12.77
C ALA A 54 4.73 -3.60 -14.28
N SER A 55 5.16 -2.52 -14.90
CA SER A 55 5.56 -2.48 -16.32
C SER A 55 6.78 -3.37 -16.58
N TYR A 56 7.77 -3.33 -15.69
CA TYR A 56 8.94 -4.20 -15.74
C TYR A 56 8.55 -5.67 -15.51
N ALA A 57 7.74 -5.95 -14.50
CA ALA A 57 7.22 -7.28 -14.22
C ALA A 57 6.41 -7.84 -15.39
N ARG A 58 5.59 -7.02 -16.07
CA ARG A 58 4.86 -7.41 -17.27
C ARG A 58 5.80 -7.82 -18.40
N ARG A 59 6.89 -7.06 -18.63
CA ARG A 59 7.92 -7.43 -19.62
C ARG A 59 8.60 -8.75 -19.27
N TRP A 60 8.87 -8.98 -17.99
CA TRP A 60 9.46 -10.23 -17.52
C TRP A 60 8.49 -11.42 -17.64
N LEU A 61 7.24 -11.25 -17.24
CA LEU A 61 6.17 -12.26 -17.31
C LEU A 61 5.74 -12.57 -18.75
N ALA A 62 5.97 -11.66 -19.70
CA ALA A 62 5.80 -11.97 -21.12
C ALA A 62 6.74 -13.09 -21.61
N ASN A 63 7.81 -13.40 -20.85
CA ASN A 63 8.63 -14.57 -21.11
C ASN A 63 7.93 -15.84 -20.58
N ALA A 64 7.69 -16.79 -21.48
CA ALA A 64 7.07 -18.08 -21.14
C ALA A 64 7.80 -18.85 -20.02
N ARG A 65 9.12 -18.64 -19.82
CA ARG A 65 9.85 -19.22 -18.68
C ARG A 65 9.44 -18.60 -17.34
N ALA A 66 9.28 -17.28 -17.29
CA ALA A 66 8.90 -16.57 -16.07
C ALA A 66 7.48 -16.95 -15.64
N LEU A 67 6.54 -17.00 -16.60
CA LEU A 67 5.17 -17.41 -16.33
C LEU A 67 5.10 -18.85 -15.80
N ARG A 68 5.87 -19.78 -16.38
CA ARG A 68 5.97 -21.16 -15.88
C ARG A 68 6.52 -21.26 -14.46
N VAL A 69 7.42 -20.35 -14.05
CA VAL A 69 7.92 -20.31 -12.66
C VAL A 69 6.80 -19.87 -11.72
N VAL A 70 6.06 -18.83 -12.09
CA VAL A 70 4.91 -18.36 -11.29
C VAL A 70 3.86 -19.45 -11.14
N ASP A 71 3.49 -20.12 -12.24
CA ASP A 71 2.52 -21.22 -12.22
C ASP A 71 2.98 -22.38 -11.35
N ARG A 72 4.27 -22.73 -11.41
CA ARG A 72 4.85 -23.77 -10.54
C ARG A 72 4.81 -23.38 -9.08
N VAL A 73 5.18 -22.15 -8.73
CA VAL A 73 5.14 -21.68 -7.33
C VAL A 73 3.71 -21.68 -6.81
N ALA A 74 2.75 -21.19 -7.59
CA ALA A 74 1.34 -21.22 -7.24
C ALA A 74 0.82 -22.67 -7.07
N GLY A 75 1.13 -23.55 -8.02
CA GLY A 75 0.76 -24.96 -7.96
C GLY A 75 1.36 -25.69 -6.76
N VAL A 76 2.65 -25.50 -6.49
CA VAL A 76 3.33 -26.08 -5.32
C VAL A 76 2.73 -25.56 -4.02
N THR A 77 2.41 -24.26 -3.95
CA THR A 77 1.78 -23.66 -2.77
C THR A 77 0.39 -24.26 -2.53
N LEU A 78 -0.44 -24.37 -3.57
CA LEU A 78 -1.76 -24.98 -3.49
C LEU A 78 -1.72 -26.46 -3.09
N VAL A 79 -0.81 -27.23 -3.70
CA VAL A 79 -0.61 -28.64 -3.33
C VAL A 79 -0.13 -28.74 -1.88
N GLY A 80 0.83 -27.91 -1.46
CA GLY A 80 1.31 -27.87 -0.09
C GLY A 80 0.21 -27.53 0.91
N PHE A 81 -0.65 -26.56 0.59
CA PHE A 81 -1.83 -26.24 1.39
C PHE A 81 -2.83 -27.40 1.43
N GLY A 82 -3.10 -28.04 0.29
CA GLY A 82 -4.00 -29.20 0.21
C GLY A 82 -3.50 -30.39 1.02
N VAL A 83 -2.19 -30.67 0.96
CA VAL A 83 -1.54 -31.69 1.78
C VAL A 83 -1.64 -31.33 3.26
N LYS A 84 -1.35 -30.08 3.65
CA LYS A 84 -1.48 -29.63 5.04
C LYS A 84 -2.92 -29.77 5.56
N LEU A 85 -3.92 -29.53 4.72
CA LEU A 85 -5.34 -29.65 5.08
C LEU A 85 -5.79 -31.12 5.16
N ALA A 86 -5.27 -31.97 4.26
CA ALA A 86 -5.59 -33.40 4.20
C ALA A 86 -4.89 -34.21 5.31
N LEU A 87 -3.73 -33.75 5.76
CA LEU A 87 -3.10 -34.26 6.97
C LEU A 87 -3.93 -33.78 8.16
N PRO A 88 -4.48 -34.68 9.00
CA PRO A 88 -5.13 -34.29 10.23
C PRO A 88 -4.14 -33.46 11.05
N GLY A 89 -4.51 -32.22 11.39
CA GLY A 89 -3.79 -31.48 12.40
C GLY A 89 -3.77 -32.32 13.68
N HIS A 90 -2.59 -32.61 14.20
CA HIS A 90 -2.45 -33.05 15.58
C HIS A 90 -3.01 -31.98 16.52
#